data_AF-A0A844ZG36-F1
#
_entry.id   AF-A0A844ZG36-F1
#
_cell.length_a   1.000
_cell.length_b   1.000
_cell.length_c   1.000
_cell.angle_alpha   90.00
_cell.angle_beta   90.00
_cell.angle_gamma   90.00
#
_symmetry.space_group_name_H-M   'P 1'
#
loop_
_entity.id
_entity.type
_entity.pdbx_description
1 polymer ?
#
loop_
_entity_poly.entity_id
_entity_poly.type
_entity_poly.pdbx_seq_one_letter_code
_entity_poly.pdbx_strand_id
1 'polypeptide(L)'
;MNSSGDNSHTVDNSGRIDFVLLQFAEEVILDTVTFNTGWHGMYDTDATIGVSNTMFTTTPDWNYVAATSALAGYNFFEAISNGGGSQTRGVNPSGFSGNSWIIAASASNYDHYKDGFKLAAITFQTVPTAAVPEPGTWALMLVGFGFAGGMMRRRKQVVRSSVVYA
;
A
#
# COMPACT_ATOMS: atom_id res chain seq x y z
N MET A 1 -11.47 18.47 -17.84
CA MET A 1 -11.42 19.04 -16.48
C MET A 1 -10.25 20.01 -16.48
N ASN A 2 -10.44 21.24 -15.98
CA ASN A 2 -9.48 22.36 -15.91
C ASN A 2 -9.56 23.37 -17.06
N SER A 3 -10.18 24.52 -16.77
CA SER A 3 -9.84 25.77 -17.44
C SER A 3 -10.23 27.05 -16.66
N SER A 4 -10.45 26.97 -15.35
CA SER A 4 -10.69 28.15 -14.53
C SER A 4 -9.49 28.36 -13.60
N GLY A 5 -8.84 29.52 -13.71
CA GLY A 5 -7.72 29.90 -12.83
C GLY A 5 -8.15 30.26 -11.41
N ASP A 6 -9.40 29.93 -11.04
CA ASP A 6 -9.87 29.97 -9.68
C ASP A 6 -9.52 28.65 -9.00
N ASN A 7 -9.26 28.68 -7.70
CA ASN A 7 -8.86 27.51 -6.92
C ASN A 7 -10.06 26.56 -6.70
N SER A 8 -10.88 26.30 -7.72
CA SER A 8 -12.16 25.59 -7.65
C SER A 8 -12.05 24.08 -7.81
N HIS A 9 -10.91 23.58 -8.31
CA HIS A 9 -10.66 22.15 -8.42
C HIS A 9 -10.64 21.50 -7.03
N THR A 10 -11.55 20.56 -6.83
CA THR A 10 -11.73 19.78 -5.61
C THR A 10 -12.10 18.36 -6.02
N VAL A 11 -11.71 17.38 -5.21
CA VAL A 11 -12.30 16.04 -5.27
C VAL A 11 -13.64 16.17 -4.57
N ASP A 12 -14.75 15.88 -5.24
CA ASP A 12 -16.09 16.00 -4.67
C ASP A 12 -17.04 14.88 -5.11
N ASN A 13 -18.18 14.78 -4.42
CA ASN A 13 -19.28 13.88 -4.76
C ASN A 13 -20.50 14.63 -5.36
N SER A 14 -20.32 15.86 -5.84
CA SER A 14 -21.40 16.71 -6.34
C SER A 14 -21.68 16.45 -7.83
N GLY A 15 -22.52 15.45 -8.11
CA GLY A 15 -23.01 15.10 -9.44
C GLY A 15 -22.26 13.94 -10.08
N ARG A 16 -20.99 13.76 -9.71
CA ARG A 16 -20.19 12.55 -9.92
C ARG A 16 -19.25 12.40 -8.73
N ILE A 17 -18.74 11.19 -8.52
CA ILE A 17 -17.74 10.94 -7.49
C ILE A 17 -16.38 11.07 -8.14
N ASP A 18 -15.66 12.11 -7.74
CA ASP A 18 -14.27 12.29 -8.10
C ASP A 18 -13.39 11.50 -7.13
N PHE A 19 -12.25 11.05 -7.65
CA PHE A 19 -11.28 10.31 -6.86
C PHE A 19 -9.86 10.56 -7.36
N VAL A 20 -8.91 10.28 -6.48
CA VAL A 20 -7.50 10.20 -6.81
C VAL A 20 -7.05 8.75 -6.65
N LEU A 21 -6.32 8.26 -7.63
CA LEU A 21 -5.66 6.96 -7.60
C LEU A 21 -4.17 7.17 -7.33
N LEU A 22 -3.65 6.44 -6.35
CA LEU A 22 -2.24 6.38 -6.00
C LEU A 22 -1.76 4.96 -6.21
N GLN A 23 -0.66 4.81 -6.94
CA GLN A 23 -0.05 3.52 -7.20
C GLN A 23 1.42 3.56 -6.78
N PHE A 24 1.81 2.58 -5.99
CA PHE A 24 3.14 2.42 -5.43
C PHE A 24 3.83 1.21 -6.09
N ALA A 25 5.15 1.23 -6.11
CA ALA A 25 5.95 0.12 -6.63
C ALA A 25 5.93 -1.11 -5.69
N GLU A 26 5.57 -0.90 -4.43
CA GLU A 26 5.50 -1.91 -3.37
C GLU A 26 4.23 -1.70 -2.54
N GLU A 27 3.89 -2.69 -1.70
CA GLU A 27 2.79 -2.54 -0.76
C GLU A 27 3.12 -1.51 0.32
N VAL A 28 2.18 -0.59 0.53
CA VAL A 28 2.24 0.41 1.59
C VAL A 28 0.98 0.36 2.43
N ILE A 29 1.10 0.79 3.68
CA ILE A 29 0.00 1.07 4.59
C ILE A 29 -0.15 2.59 4.62
N LEU A 30 -1.23 3.13 4.05
CA LEU A 30 -1.58 4.54 4.27
C LEU A 30 -1.95 4.71 5.75
N ASP A 31 -1.41 5.74 6.39
CA ASP A 31 -1.65 6.02 7.81
C ASP A 31 -2.57 7.22 7.95
N THR A 32 -2.10 8.40 7.57
CA THR A 32 -2.87 9.65 7.63
C THR A 32 -2.96 10.35 6.29
N VAL A 33 -4.04 11.11 6.12
CA VAL A 33 -4.24 12.02 4.99
C VAL A 33 -4.65 13.38 5.54
N THR A 34 -4.05 14.44 5.00
CA THR A 34 -4.47 15.81 5.24
C THR A 34 -5.43 16.24 4.15
N PHE A 35 -6.67 16.44 4.55
CA PHE A 35 -7.74 16.96 3.72
C PHE A 35 -7.92 18.44 4.01
N ASN A 36 -7.85 19.28 2.99
CA ASN A 36 -8.34 20.66 3.07
C ASN A 36 -9.77 20.69 2.52
N THR A 37 -10.66 21.48 3.13
CA THR A 37 -12.03 21.62 2.61
C THR A 37 -12.03 22.01 1.14
N GLY A 38 -13.02 21.50 0.42
CA GLY A 38 -13.24 21.79 -0.97
C GLY A 38 -13.63 23.25 -1.23
N TRP A 39 -13.97 23.51 -2.48
CA TRP A 39 -14.41 24.84 -2.92
C TRP A 39 -15.92 25.02 -2.70
N HIS A 40 -16.36 26.26 -2.45
CA HIS A 40 -17.78 26.67 -2.33
C HIS A 40 -18.72 25.73 -1.53
N GLY A 41 -18.72 25.83 -0.20
CA GLY A 41 -19.74 25.17 0.63
C GLY A 41 -19.51 23.68 0.91
N MET A 42 -18.48 23.09 0.31
CA MET A 42 -17.99 21.74 0.60
C MET A 42 -17.06 21.77 1.81
N TYR A 43 -17.65 21.89 2.99
CA TYR A 43 -16.92 21.88 4.25
C TYR A 43 -16.71 20.48 4.78
N ASP A 44 -17.49 19.51 4.34
CA ASP A 44 -17.30 18.13 4.74
C ASP A 44 -16.17 17.48 3.93
N THR A 45 -15.28 16.78 4.63
CA THR A 45 -14.11 16.15 4.04
C THR A 45 -14.15 14.64 4.16
N ASP A 46 -15.34 14.06 4.36
CA ASP A 46 -15.52 12.61 4.36
C ASP A 46 -15.03 12.00 3.05
N ALA A 47 -14.36 10.86 3.19
CA ALA A 47 -13.67 10.24 2.08
C ALA A 47 -13.91 8.73 2.08
N THR A 48 -14.20 8.19 0.90
CA THR A 48 -14.13 6.75 0.68
C THR A 48 -12.69 6.39 0.31
N ILE A 49 -12.15 5.43 1.05
CA ILE A 49 -10.80 4.92 0.85
C ILE A 49 -10.93 3.52 0.27
N GLY A 50 -10.21 3.25 -0.81
CA GLY A 50 -10.08 1.92 -1.39
C GLY A 50 -8.64 1.44 -1.32
N VAL A 51 -8.43 0.18 -0.98
CA VAL A 51 -7.11 -0.48 -1.04
C VAL A 51 -7.17 -1.78 -1.83
N SER A 52 -6.18 -2.00 -2.68
CA SER A 52 -6.00 -3.25 -3.43
C SER A 52 -4.52 -3.47 -3.77
N ASN A 53 -4.23 -4.68 -4.24
CA ASN A 53 -2.98 -5.02 -4.92
C ASN A 53 -3.07 -4.95 -6.45
N THR A 54 -4.15 -4.35 -6.96
CA THR A 54 -4.45 -4.24 -8.38
C THR A 54 -3.64 -3.12 -9.03
N MET A 55 -2.87 -3.44 -10.06
CA MET A 55 -2.18 -2.46 -10.88
C MET A 55 -3.12 -1.93 -11.97
N PHE A 56 -3.34 -0.62 -12.00
CA PHE A 56 -3.97 0.03 -13.14
C PHE A 56 -2.91 0.28 -14.21
N THR A 57 -2.93 -0.55 -15.25
CA THR A 57 -2.00 -0.44 -16.40
C THR A 57 -2.49 0.53 -17.48
N THR A 58 -3.73 1.01 -17.36
CA THR A 58 -4.34 2.03 -18.20
C THR A 58 -5.08 3.05 -17.33
N THR A 59 -5.29 4.26 -17.84
CA THR A 59 -6.11 5.27 -17.15
C THR A 59 -7.50 4.69 -16.87
N PRO A 60 -7.97 4.70 -15.61
CA PRO A 60 -9.32 4.26 -15.28
C PRO A 60 -10.35 5.14 -16.00
N ASP A 61 -11.26 4.53 -16.76
CA ASP A 61 -12.41 5.20 -17.38
C ASP A 61 -13.68 4.50 -16.90
N TRP A 62 -14.64 5.27 -16.39
CA TRP A 62 -15.94 4.81 -15.90
C TRP A 62 -16.75 4.01 -16.92
N ASN A 63 -16.52 4.19 -18.23
CA ASN A 63 -17.18 3.44 -19.30
C ASN A 63 -16.44 2.15 -19.70
N TYR A 64 -15.27 1.91 -19.13
CA TYR A 64 -14.42 0.78 -19.50
C TYR A 64 -14.66 -0.38 -18.53
N VAL A 65 -15.16 -1.51 -19.04
CA VAL A 65 -15.47 -2.71 -18.25
C VAL A 65 -14.25 -3.20 -17.44
N ALA A 66 -13.03 -2.95 -17.91
CA ALA A 66 -11.83 -3.29 -17.14
C ALA A 66 -11.65 -2.42 -15.88
N ALA A 67 -12.10 -1.15 -15.89
CA ALA A 67 -12.05 -0.27 -14.72
C ALA A 67 -13.07 -0.70 -13.65
N THR A 68 -14.27 -1.14 -14.06
CA THR A 68 -15.27 -1.67 -13.11
C THR A 68 -14.83 -3.00 -12.51
N SER A 69 -14.20 -3.90 -13.29
CA SER A 69 -13.59 -5.12 -12.75
C SER A 69 -12.37 -4.86 -11.86
N ALA A 70 -11.58 -3.83 -12.16
CA ALA A 70 -10.44 -3.45 -11.32
C ALA A 70 -10.90 -2.89 -9.97
N LEU A 71 -11.99 -2.10 -9.93
CA LEU A 71 -12.60 -1.62 -8.69
C LEU A 71 -13.20 -2.77 -7.84
N ALA A 72 -13.65 -3.87 -8.45
CA ALA A 72 -14.19 -5.01 -7.70
C ALA A 72 -13.15 -5.70 -6.78
N GLY A 73 -11.85 -5.49 -7.03
CA GLY A 73 -10.76 -6.00 -6.19
C GLY A 73 -10.35 -5.09 -5.03
N TYR A 74 -11.06 -3.97 -4.82
CA TYR A 74 -10.77 -3.03 -3.73
C TYR A 74 -11.56 -3.35 -2.47
N ASN A 75 -10.89 -3.27 -1.34
CA ASN A 75 -11.57 -3.15 -0.04
C ASN A 75 -11.86 -1.67 0.20
N PHE A 76 -13.13 -1.31 0.27
CA PHE A 76 -13.58 0.06 0.52
C PHE A 76 -14.02 0.26 1.96
N PHE A 77 -13.63 1.41 2.54
CA PHE A 77 -14.05 1.86 3.86
C PHE A 77 -14.09 3.39 3.91
N GLU A 78 -14.83 3.94 4.87
CA GLU A 78 -14.98 5.38 5.01
C GLU A 78 -13.99 5.95 6.03
N ALA A 79 -13.35 7.04 5.66
CA ALA A 79 -12.63 7.92 6.58
C ALA A 79 -13.54 9.13 6.86
N ILE A 80 -14.23 9.10 8.00
CA ILE A 80 -15.22 10.11 8.39
C ILE A 80 -14.57 11.29 9.14
N SER A 81 -15.06 12.49 8.88
CA SER A 81 -14.77 13.75 9.55
C SER A 81 -15.72 13.94 10.72
N ASN A 82 -15.18 14.34 11.87
CA ASN A 82 -16.04 14.67 13.01
C ASN A 82 -16.35 16.18 12.98
N GLY A 83 -17.35 16.56 12.18
CA GLY A 83 -17.84 17.93 12.08
C GLY A 83 -17.24 18.76 10.92
N GLY A 84 -16.73 18.09 9.88
CA GLY A 84 -16.18 18.74 8.70
C GLY A 84 -14.85 19.49 8.94
N GLY A 85 -14.50 20.34 8.00
CA GLY A 85 -13.31 21.19 8.03
C GLY A 85 -12.05 20.54 7.46
N SER A 86 -10.99 21.35 7.37
CA SER A 86 -9.66 20.91 6.97
C SER A 86 -9.00 20.20 8.14
N GLN A 87 -8.49 18.99 7.93
CA GLN A 87 -7.94 18.15 8.99
C GLN A 87 -6.98 17.10 8.46
N THR A 88 -6.03 16.71 9.31
CA THR A 88 -5.23 15.50 9.16
C THR A 88 -5.86 14.41 10.00
N ARG A 89 -6.21 13.27 9.41
CA ARG A 89 -6.79 12.14 10.15
C ARG A 89 -6.22 10.80 9.67
N GLY A 90 -6.27 9.83 10.58
CA GLY A 90 -6.03 8.43 10.25
C GLY A 90 -7.12 7.93 9.31
N VAL A 91 -6.72 7.36 8.18
CA VAL A 91 -7.68 6.89 7.16
C VAL A 91 -7.83 5.39 7.14
N ASN A 92 -6.86 4.64 7.66
CA ASN A 92 -6.80 3.17 7.58
C ASN A 92 -6.52 2.57 8.97
N PRO A 93 -7.47 2.68 9.92
CA PRO A 93 -7.27 2.23 11.30
C PRO A 93 -7.07 0.70 11.40
N SER A 94 -7.49 -0.06 10.40
CA SER A 94 -7.32 -1.50 10.33
C SER A 94 -5.96 -1.94 9.77
N GLY A 95 -5.11 -1.00 9.34
CA GLY A 95 -3.74 -1.29 8.88
C GLY A 95 -3.67 -2.12 7.60
N PHE A 96 -4.65 -1.98 6.70
CA PHE A 96 -4.59 -2.66 5.41
C PHE A 96 -3.36 -2.22 4.61
N SER A 97 -2.68 -3.17 3.97
CA SER A 97 -1.62 -2.89 3.02
C SER A 97 -2.10 -3.08 1.58
N GLY A 98 -1.53 -2.30 0.67
CA GLY A 98 -1.75 -2.46 -0.75
C GLY A 98 -0.81 -1.57 -1.54
N ASN A 99 -0.58 -1.94 -2.79
CA ASN A 99 0.21 -1.12 -3.72
C ASN A 99 -0.65 -0.13 -4.53
N SER A 100 -1.97 -0.14 -4.33
CA SER A 100 -2.89 0.72 -5.06
C SER A 100 -4.00 1.21 -4.16
N TRP A 101 -4.19 2.54 -4.14
CA TRP A 101 -5.05 3.24 -3.20
C TRP A 101 -5.95 4.23 -3.93
N ILE A 102 -7.24 4.18 -3.62
CA ILE A 102 -8.24 5.15 -4.08
C ILE A 102 -8.60 6.03 -2.90
N ILE A 103 -8.60 7.35 -3.12
CA ILE A 103 -9.13 8.32 -2.18
C ILE A 103 -10.18 9.14 -2.93
N ALA A 104 -11.44 8.87 -2.64
CA ALA A 104 -12.60 9.51 -3.27
C ALA A 104 -13.32 10.40 -2.27
N ALA A 105 -14.06 11.39 -2.75
CA ALA A 105 -15.12 11.99 -1.93
C ALA A 105 -16.09 10.90 -1.48
N SER A 106 -16.70 11.04 -0.29
CA SER A 106 -17.53 9.98 0.27
C SER A 106 -18.60 9.51 -0.72
N ALA A 107 -18.52 8.23 -1.06
CA ALA A 107 -19.47 7.54 -1.91
C ALA A 107 -20.67 7.02 -1.11
N SER A 108 -20.50 6.83 0.21
CA SER A 108 -21.57 6.39 1.09
C SER A 108 -22.52 7.53 1.45
N ASN A 109 -21.99 8.77 1.49
CA ASN A 109 -22.72 10.01 1.75
C ASN A 109 -23.72 9.86 2.92
N TYR A 110 -23.18 9.47 4.07
CA TYR A 110 -23.93 8.99 5.24
C TYR A 110 -24.85 10.05 5.86
N ASP A 111 -24.58 11.32 5.58
CA ASP A 111 -25.27 12.49 6.15
C ASP A 111 -25.96 13.38 5.09
N HIS A 112 -25.95 12.95 3.82
CA HIS A 112 -26.51 13.66 2.67
C HIS A 112 -25.88 15.04 2.38
N TYR A 113 -24.73 15.36 2.97
CA TYR A 113 -24.00 16.56 2.63
C TYR A 113 -23.16 16.36 1.37
N LYS A 114 -22.63 17.47 0.86
CA LYS A 114 -21.66 17.41 -0.23
C LYS A 114 -20.29 17.32 0.40
N ASP A 115 -19.63 16.20 0.12
CA ASP A 115 -18.26 15.95 0.56
C ASP A 115 -17.33 16.45 -0.52
N GLY A 116 -16.36 17.25 -0.11
CA GLY A 116 -15.37 17.79 -1.03
C GLY A 116 -14.11 18.19 -0.33
N PHE A 117 -12.97 17.80 -0.90
CA PHE A 117 -11.67 18.10 -0.35
C PHE A 117 -10.59 18.29 -1.41
N LYS A 118 -9.50 18.88 -0.96
CA LYS A 118 -8.20 18.86 -1.62
C LYS A 118 -7.23 18.03 -0.81
N LEU A 119 -6.49 17.16 -1.47
CA LEU A 119 -5.40 16.41 -0.83
C LEU A 119 -4.21 17.34 -0.63
N ALA A 120 -3.81 17.54 0.62
CA ALA A 120 -2.68 18.39 0.98
C ALA A 120 -1.43 17.57 1.32
N ALA A 121 -1.59 16.44 2.02
CA ALA A 121 -0.51 15.55 2.38
C ALA A 121 -1.02 14.13 2.62
N ILE A 122 -0.13 13.15 2.47
CA ILE A 122 -0.39 11.73 2.72
C ILE A 122 0.83 11.16 3.44
N THR A 123 0.60 10.42 4.52
CA THR A 123 1.64 9.63 5.19
C THR A 123 1.38 8.15 4.98
N PHE A 124 2.44 7.40 4.77
CA PHE A 124 2.38 5.96 4.59
C PHE A 124 3.62 5.29 5.17
N GLN A 125 3.52 3.99 5.40
CA GLN A 125 4.60 3.13 5.86
C GLN A 125 4.76 1.98 4.88
N THR A 126 6.00 1.54 4.66
CA THR A 126 6.27 0.36 3.84
C THR A 126 6.02 -0.91 4.66
N VAL A 127 5.53 -1.97 4.00
CA VAL A 127 5.43 -3.27 4.64
C VAL A 127 6.82 -3.89 4.75
N PRO A 128 7.29 -4.31 5.94
CA PRO A 128 8.59 -4.93 6.07
C PRO A 128 8.70 -6.18 5.19
N THR A 129 9.55 -6.14 4.17
CA THR A 129 9.89 -7.35 3.43
C THR A 129 10.75 -8.23 4.33
N ALA A 130 10.41 -9.52 4.46
CA ALA A 130 11.24 -10.46 5.20
C ALA A 130 12.68 -10.38 4.69
N ALA A 131 13.63 -10.15 5.59
CA ALA A 131 15.04 -10.09 5.23
C ALA A 131 15.46 -11.44 4.63
N VAL A 132 15.68 -11.46 3.32
CA VAL A 132 16.34 -12.61 2.69
C VAL A 132 17.77 -12.59 3.21
N PRO A 133 18.29 -13.70 3.77
CA PRO A 133 19.69 -13.77 4.16
C PRO A 133 20.53 -13.37 2.97
N GLU A 134 21.33 -12.32 3.13
CA GLU A 134 22.09 -11.75 2.03
C GLU A 134 22.97 -12.84 1.38
N PRO A 135 23.34 -12.70 0.10
CA PRO A 135 24.23 -13.66 -0.57
C PRO A 135 25.50 -13.98 0.24
N GLY A 136 25.99 -13.01 1.03
CA GLY A 136 27.09 -13.20 1.97
C GLY A 136 26.77 -14.14 3.13
N THR A 137 25.55 -14.14 3.66
CA THR A 137 25.10 -15.07 4.70
C THR A 137 25.08 -16.51 4.18
N TRP A 138 24.62 -16.72 2.94
CA TRP A 138 24.70 -18.03 2.28
C TRP A 138 26.14 -18.47 2.07
N ALA A 139 27.00 -17.57 1.58
CA ALA A 139 28.42 -17.84 1.41
C ALA A 139 29.08 -18.19 2.75
N LEU A 140 28.79 -17.46 3.82
CA LEU A 140 29.33 -17.71 5.16
C LEU A 140 28.86 -19.05 5.72
N MET A 141 27.58 -19.41 5.53
CA MET A 141 27.07 -20.73 5.91
C MET A 141 27.76 -21.84 5.12
N LEU A 142 27.92 -21.69 3.80
CA LEU A 142 28.60 -22.67 2.96
C LEU A 142 30.08 -22.82 3.36
N VAL A 143 30.77 -21.72 3.64
CA VAL A 143 32.16 -21.73 4.13
C VAL A 143 32.24 -22.38 5.50
N GLY A 144 31.37 -22.01 6.45
CA GLY A 144 31.35 -22.55 7.80
C GLY A 144 31.05 -24.06 7.83
N PHE A 145 30.01 -24.49 7.12
CA PHE A 145 29.65 -25.91 7.00
C PHE A 145 30.68 -26.70 6.17
N GLY A 146 31.22 -26.10 5.11
CA GLY A 146 32.29 -26.68 4.31
C GLY A 146 33.55 -26.93 5.14
N PHE A 147 33.93 -25.97 5.98
CA PHE A 147 35.07 -26.08 6.89
C PHE A 147 34.84 -27.17 7.96
N ALA A 148 33.70 -27.14 8.65
CA ALA A 148 33.35 -28.15 9.65
C ALA A 148 33.30 -29.57 9.05
N GLY A 149 32.66 -29.72 7.88
CA GLY A 149 32.61 -30.97 7.14
C GLY A 149 34.00 -31.47 6.70
N GLY A 150 34.86 -30.55 6.24
CA GLY A 150 36.25 -30.85 5.87
C GLY A 150 37.07 -31.38 7.06
N MET A 151 36.94 -30.75 8.23
CA MET A 151 37.60 -31.21 9.46
C MET A 151 37.16 -32.62 9.87
N MET A 152 35.86 -32.93 9.79
CA MET A 152 35.34 -34.26 10.12
C MET A 152 35.84 -35.36 9.17
N ARG A 153 35.96 -35.06 7.86
CA ARG A 153 36.49 -36.02 6.88
C ARG A 153 37.96 -36.34 7.09
N ARG A 154 38.77 -35.35 7.49
CA ARG A 154 40.21 -35.52 7.72
C ARG A 154 40.52 -36.49 8.87
N ARG A 155 39.64 -36.60 9.88
CA ARG A 155 39.80 -37.52 11.02
C ARG A 155 39.58 -39.00 10.67
N LYS A 156 38.83 -39.32 9.61
CA LYS A 156 38.48 -40.71 9.27
C LYS A 156 39.57 -41.49 8.52
N GLN A 157 40.64 -40.84 8.05
CA GLN A 157 41.68 -41.52 7.25
C GLN A 157 42.76 -42.28 8.05
N VAL A 158 42.70 -42.30 9.39
CA VAL A 158 43.81 -42.81 10.22
C VAL A 158 43.62 -44.25 10.75
N VAL A 159 42.52 -44.95 10.43
CA VAL A 159 42.37 -46.35 10.88
C VAL A 159 42.84 -47.32 9.79
N ARG A 160 44.14 -47.62 9.79
CA ARG A 160 44.72 -48.74 9.02
C ARG A 160 44.79 -49.95 9.97
N SER A 161 43.83 -50.86 9.87
CA SER A 161 43.86 -52.14 10.58
C SER A 161 44.86 -53.08 9.90
N SER A 162 46.03 -53.27 10.51
CA SER A 162 46.91 -54.38 10.15
C SER A 162 46.37 -55.66 10.79
N VAL A 163 45.80 -56.54 9.97
CA VAL A 163 45.48 -57.91 10.38
C VAL A 163 46.70 -58.78 10.06
N VAL A 164 47.28 -59.41 11.09
CA VAL A 164 48.37 -60.39 10.95
C VAL A 164 47.72 -61.78 10.98
N TYR A 165 47.93 -62.58 9.93
CA TYR A 165 47.56 -64.00 9.91
C TYR A 165 48.72 -64.85 10.46
N ALA A 166 48.37 -65.84 11.26
CA ALA A 166 49.25 -66.79 11.95
C ALA A 166 49.76 -67.91 11.03
#